data_AF-A0A832DXP2-F1
#
_entry.id   AF-A0A832DXP2-F1
#
_cell.length_a   1.000
_cell.length_b   1.000
_cell.length_c   1.000
_cell.angle_alpha   90.00
_cell.angle_beta   90.00
_cell.angle_gamma   90.00
#
_symmetry.space_group_name_H-M   'P 1'
#
loop_
_entity.id
_entity.type
_entity.pdbx_description
1 polymer ?
#
loop_
_entity_poly.entity_id
_entity_poly.type
_entity_poly.pdbx_seq_one_letter_code
_entity_poly.pdbx_strand_id
1 'polypeptide(L)'
;MSYSITLQPLGIILISLLVAGCGGLLGYLSTRIKKQADQLVNKIDRLLPQTQCAQCGYSGCRPYAQAIAEGQADINQCPPGGQQTIDTLANLLGAEPTSLNTQFGETKDLQLAVITESECIGCTLCIKACPVDAILGANQQMHTVIAQECTGCELCVAPCPVDCIIMIPVSQGFESL
;
A
#
# COMPACT_ATOMS: atom_id res chain seq x y z
N MET A 1 60.71 29.85 24.33
CA MET A 1 59.33 30.40 24.33
C MET A 1 58.71 30.41 22.92
N SER A 2 59.02 29.41 22.08
CA SER A 2 58.65 29.41 20.66
C SER A 2 57.89 28.14 20.22
N TYR A 3 57.77 27.13 21.10
CA TYR A 3 57.03 25.88 20.83
C TYR A 3 55.52 25.99 21.11
N SER A 4 55.09 26.97 21.90
CA SER A 4 53.68 27.13 22.30
C SER A 4 52.77 27.68 21.19
N ILE A 5 53.34 28.47 20.26
CA ILE A 5 52.58 29.18 19.20
C ILE A 5 52.34 28.29 17.97
N THR A 6 53.22 27.33 17.69
CA THR A 6 53.07 26.38 16.57
C THR A 6 52.20 25.16 16.92
N LEU A 7 51.97 24.87 18.21
CA LEU A 7 51.10 23.77 18.66
C LEU A 7 49.60 24.05 18.50
N GLN A 8 49.17 25.30 18.60
CA GLN A 8 47.74 25.69 18.49
C GLN A 8 47.09 25.40 17.13
N PRO A 9 47.67 25.75 15.96
CA PRO A 9 47.02 25.49 14.67
C PRO A 9 46.93 23.99 14.34
N LEU A 10 47.90 23.19 14.80
CA LEU A 10 47.94 21.75 14.54
C LEU A 10 46.84 20.99 15.29
N GLY A 11 46.53 21.43 16.52
CA GLY A 11 45.39 20.92 17.28
C GLY A 11 44.03 21.25 16.64
N ILE A 12 43.86 22.46 16.11
CA ILE A 12 42.61 22.88 15.43
C ILE A 12 42.39 22.08 14.14
N ILE A 13 43.45 21.83 13.36
CA ILE A 13 43.38 21.02 12.15
C ILE A 13 43.00 19.57 12.49
N LEU A 14 43.61 19.00 13.54
CA LEU A 14 43.30 17.65 14.00
C LEU A 14 41.83 17.51 14.44
N ILE A 15 41.33 18.45 15.24
CA ILE A 15 39.92 18.46 15.68
C ILE A 15 38.99 18.63 14.47
N SER A 16 39.30 19.52 13.53
CA SER A 16 38.47 19.75 12.34
C SER A 16 38.37 18.51 11.45
N LEU A 17 39.48 17.78 11.28
CA LEU A 17 39.49 16.51 10.55
C LEU A 17 38.71 15.42 11.27
N LEU A 18 38.82 15.35 12.60
CA LEU A 18 38.04 14.41 13.42
C LEU A 18 36.53 14.69 13.33
N VAL A 19 36.12 15.95 13.41
CA VAL A 19 34.70 16.35 13.28
C VAL A 19 34.18 16.04 11.88
N ALA A 20 34.92 16.40 10.83
CA ALA A 20 34.53 16.09 9.45
C ALA A 20 34.45 14.58 9.19
N GLY A 21 35.42 13.82 9.71
CA GLY A 21 35.45 12.36 9.60
C GLY A 21 34.28 11.68 10.32
N CYS A 22 34.03 12.05 11.58
CA CYS A 22 32.89 11.51 12.33
C CYS A 22 31.56 11.93 11.72
N GLY A 23 31.41 13.19 11.31
CA GLY A 23 30.20 13.70 10.66
C GLY A 23 29.91 12.99 9.33
N GLY A 24 30.92 12.79 8.50
CA GLY A 24 30.81 12.05 7.24
C GLY A 24 30.43 10.58 7.47
N LEU A 25 31.08 9.91 8.44
CA LEU A 25 30.78 8.52 8.79
C LEU A 25 29.34 8.37 9.33
N LEU A 26 28.92 9.21 10.28
CA LEU A 26 27.57 9.19 10.84
C LEU A 26 26.50 9.50 9.78
N GLY A 27 26.75 10.47 8.90
CA GLY A 27 25.86 10.77 7.77
C GLY A 27 25.71 9.59 6.80
N TYR A 28 26.82 8.93 6.46
CA TYR A 28 26.80 7.74 5.62
C TYR A 28 26.06 6.56 6.28
N LEU A 29 26.32 6.30 7.57
CA LEU A 29 25.62 5.24 8.31
C LEU A 29 24.12 5.53 8.44
N SER A 30 23.74 6.76 8.76
CA SER A 30 22.34 7.20 8.86
C SER A 30 21.58 6.98 7.54
N THR A 31 22.15 7.41 6.42
CA THR A 31 21.52 7.22 5.10
C THR A 31 21.42 5.75 4.70
N ARG A 32 22.40 4.92 5.08
CA ARG A 32 22.35 3.47 4.83
C ARG A 32 21.25 2.77 5.63
N ILE A 33 21.09 3.11 6.92
CA ILE A 33 20.05 2.54 7.78
C ILE A 33 18.66 2.95 7.26
N LYS A 34 18.45 4.23 6.96
CA LYS A 34 17.18 4.71 6.39
C LYS A 34 16.84 3.98 5.09
N LYS A 35 17.81 3.81 4.20
CA LYS A 35 17.61 3.07 2.95
C LYS A 35 17.20 1.61 3.19
N GLN A 36 17.76 0.95 4.20
CA GLN A 36 17.37 -0.43 4.56
C GLN A 36 15.94 -0.48 5.11
N ALA A 37 15.56 0.45 5.99
CA ALA A 37 14.21 0.57 6.50
C ALA A 37 13.20 0.82 5.36
N ASP A 38 13.49 1.78 4.49
CA ASP A 38 12.65 2.08 3.32
C ASP A 38 12.51 0.85 2.40
N GLN A 39 13.58 0.06 2.22
CA GLN A 39 13.51 -1.18 1.45
C GLN A 39 12.61 -2.24 2.08
N LEU A 40 12.59 -2.36 3.41
CA LEU A 40 11.69 -3.28 4.11
C LEU A 40 10.23 -2.82 3.97
N VAL A 41 9.94 -1.55 4.21
CA VAL A 41 8.60 -0.98 4.03
C VAL A 41 8.08 -1.23 2.62
N ASN A 42 8.90 -0.99 1.59
CA ASN A 42 8.50 -1.23 0.20
C ASN A 42 8.24 -2.72 -0.11
N LYS A 43 8.94 -3.66 0.56
CA LYS A 43 8.67 -5.09 0.41
C LYS A 43 7.34 -5.47 1.02
N ILE A 44 7.06 -4.99 2.24
CA ILE A 44 5.79 -5.23 2.93
C ILE A 44 4.63 -4.63 2.13
N ASP A 45 4.76 -3.37 1.70
CA ASP A 45 3.74 -2.66 0.92
C ASP A 45 3.33 -3.48 -0.32
N ARG A 46 4.29 -4.00 -1.08
CA ARG A 46 4.01 -4.83 -2.27
C ARG A 46 3.29 -6.15 -1.98
N LEU A 47 3.35 -6.66 -0.74
CA LEU A 47 2.65 -7.89 -0.34
C LEU A 47 1.23 -7.62 0.14
N LEU A 48 0.92 -6.38 0.50
CA LEU A 48 -0.43 -5.97 0.88
C LEU A 48 -1.34 -5.93 -0.37
N PRO A 49 -2.66 -6.07 -0.19
CA PRO A 49 -3.61 -6.16 -1.32
C PRO A 49 -3.82 -4.84 -2.07
N GLN A 50 -3.17 -3.74 -1.67
CA GLN A 50 -3.22 -2.43 -2.32
C GLN A 50 -4.63 -1.84 -2.53
N THR A 51 -5.61 -2.28 -1.72
CA THR A 51 -7.01 -1.82 -1.84
C THR A 51 -7.26 -0.43 -1.29
N GLN A 52 -6.33 0.13 -0.49
CA GLN A 52 -6.46 1.44 0.17
C GLN A 52 -7.77 1.62 0.97
N CYS A 53 -8.34 0.52 1.49
CA CYS A 53 -9.65 0.51 2.15
C CYS A 53 -9.66 1.08 3.59
N ALA A 54 -8.49 1.29 4.20
CA ALA A 54 -8.31 1.79 5.56
C ALA A 54 -8.98 0.98 6.71
N GLN A 55 -9.42 -0.26 6.45
CA GLN A 55 -10.06 -1.11 7.47
C GLN A 55 -9.15 -1.45 8.66
N CYS A 56 -7.83 -1.48 8.43
CA CYS A 56 -6.83 -1.68 9.47
C CYS A 56 -6.60 -0.45 10.37
N GLY A 57 -7.30 0.67 10.13
CA GLY A 57 -7.15 1.92 10.89
C GLY A 57 -6.05 2.86 10.37
N TYR A 58 -5.32 2.47 9.32
CA TYR A 58 -4.34 3.31 8.63
C TYR A 58 -4.92 3.93 7.37
N SER A 59 -4.39 5.08 6.92
CA SER A 59 -4.88 5.77 5.72
C SER A 59 -4.63 5.04 4.40
N GLY A 60 -3.92 3.91 4.42
CA GLY A 60 -3.67 3.05 3.26
C GLY A 60 -2.68 1.93 3.57
N CYS A 61 -2.32 1.16 2.56
CA CYS A 61 -1.39 0.03 2.65
C CYS A 61 0.02 0.47 3.04
N ARG A 62 0.54 1.56 2.47
CA ARG A 62 1.92 2.00 2.75
C ARG A 62 2.15 2.48 4.19
N PRO A 63 1.27 3.31 4.80
CA PRO A 63 1.38 3.64 6.22
C PRO A 63 1.27 2.41 7.14
N TYR A 64 0.41 1.45 6.79
CA TYR A 64 0.33 0.18 7.52
C TYR A 64 1.62 -0.65 7.37
N ALA A 65 2.18 -0.74 6.17
CA ALA A 65 3.46 -1.40 5.92
C ALA A 65 4.62 -0.77 6.71
N GLN A 66 4.60 0.56 6.86
CA GLN A 66 5.56 1.28 7.70
C GLN A 66 5.40 0.91 9.18
N ALA A 67 4.17 0.89 9.69
CA ALA A 67 3.90 0.50 11.07
C ALA A 67 4.33 -0.95 11.37
N ILE A 68 4.13 -1.88 10.43
CA ILE A 68 4.63 -3.27 10.54
C ILE A 68 6.16 -3.28 10.59
N ALA A 69 6.84 -2.57 9.68
CA ALA A 69 8.30 -2.51 9.64
C ALA A 69 8.93 -1.92 10.91
N GLU A 70 8.22 -0.99 11.55
CA GLU A 70 8.61 -0.33 12.79
C GLU A 70 8.19 -1.12 14.05
N GLY A 71 7.46 -2.22 13.91
CA GLY A 71 6.95 -3.02 15.03
C GLY A 71 5.83 -2.36 15.83
N GLN A 72 5.12 -1.40 15.23
CA GLN A 72 3.99 -0.68 15.83
C GLN A 72 2.62 -1.30 15.51
N ALA A 73 2.58 -2.23 14.54
CA ALA A 73 1.36 -2.93 14.14
C ALA A 73 1.62 -4.42 13.90
N ASP A 74 0.61 -5.24 14.17
CA ASP A 74 0.65 -6.67 13.88
C ASP A 74 0.36 -6.93 12.39
N ILE A 75 0.86 -8.06 11.88
CA ILE A 75 0.69 -8.48 10.47
C ILE A 75 -0.73 -8.95 10.12
N ASN A 76 -1.59 -9.17 11.12
CA ASN A 76 -2.90 -9.80 10.97
C ASN A 76 -4.08 -8.82 10.99
N GLN A 77 -3.85 -7.54 10.68
CA GLN A 77 -4.87 -6.48 10.77
C GLN A 77 -5.48 -6.12 9.42
N CYS A 78 -5.18 -6.85 8.34
CA CYS A 78 -5.67 -6.58 6.99
C CYS A 78 -6.73 -7.61 6.54
N PRO A 79 -8.03 -7.36 6.79
CA PRO A 79 -9.11 -8.23 6.34
C PRO A 79 -9.10 -8.59 4.84
N PRO A 80 -8.87 -7.64 3.90
CA PRO A 80 -8.90 -7.97 2.48
C PRO A 80 -7.71 -8.82 2.01
N GLY A 81 -6.58 -8.82 2.74
CA GLY A 81 -5.45 -9.69 2.44
C GLY A 81 -5.66 -11.12 2.94
N GLY A 82 -6.47 -11.28 4.00
CA GLY A 82 -6.78 -12.57 4.60
C GLY A 82 -5.55 -13.35 5.05
N GLN A 83 -5.72 -14.66 5.23
CA GLN A 83 -4.67 -15.51 5.79
C GLN A 83 -3.43 -15.60 4.89
N GLN A 84 -3.61 -15.61 3.57
CA GLN A 84 -2.50 -15.72 2.63
C GLN A 84 -1.52 -14.53 2.74
N THR A 85 -2.04 -13.31 2.87
CA THR A 85 -1.18 -12.13 3.09
C THR A 85 -0.44 -12.25 4.42
N ILE A 86 -1.11 -12.71 5.49
CA ILE A 86 -0.51 -12.88 6.80
C ILE A 86 0.65 -13.87 6.76
N ASP A 87 0.44 -15.03 6.14
CA ASP A 87 1.47 -16.08 6.03
C ASP A 87 2.68 -15.57 5.23
N THR A 88 2.42 -14.81 4.16
CA THR A 88 3.50 -14.25 3.32
C THR A 88 4.29 -13.18 4.08
N LEU A 89 3.62 -12.34 4.87
CA LEU A 89 4.26 -11.36 5.74
C LEU A 89 5.06 -12.02 6.87
N ALA A 90 4.51 -13.07 7.49
CA ALA A 90 5.18 -13.86 8.51
C ALA A 90 6.50 -14.45 7.98
N ASN A 91 6.45 -15.04 6.78
CA ASN A 91 7.63 -15.56 6.09
C ASN A 91 8.67 -14.47 5.76
N LEU A 92 8.24 -13.28 5.32
CA LEU A 92 9.15 -12.17 5.03
C LEU A 92 9.86 -11.65 6.29
N LEU A 93 9.13 -11.59 7.41
CA LEU A 93 9.61 -11.00 8.67
C LEU A 93 10.27 -12.03 9.61
N GLY A 94 10.16 -13.33 9.29
CA GLY A 94 10.61 -14.41 10.18
C GLY A 94 9.78 -14.51 11.45
N ALA A 95 8.50 -14.17 11.39
CA ALA A 95 7.55 -14.26 12.49
C ALA A 95 6.68 -15.53 12.37
N GLU A 96 6.06 -15.95 13.47
CA GLU A 96 5.08 -17.04 13.46
C GLU A 96 3.75 -16.54 12.85
N PRO A 97 3.14 -17.29 11.91
CA PRO A 97 1.87 -16.91 11.32
C PRO A 97 0.77 -16.93 12.37
N THR A 98 0.01 -15.84 12.46
CA THR A 98 -1.16 -15.70 13.33
C THR A 98 -2.44 -15.73 12.49
N SER A 99 -3.58 -16.02 13.11
CA SER A 99 -4.88 -15.86 12.45
C SER A 99 -5.24 -14.38 12.24
N LEU A 100 -6.08 -14.10 11.25
CA LEU A 100 -6.66 -12.76 11.04
C LEU A 100 -7.29 -12.21 12.32
N ASN A 101 -6.99 -10.95 12.63
CA ASN A 101 -7.64 -10.23 13.71
C ASN A 101 -9.01 -9.71 13.24
N THR A 102 -10.07 -10.39 13.70
CA THR A 102 -11.45 -10.07 13.34
C THR A 102 -11.96 -8.73 13.89
N GLN A 103 -11.22 -8.08 14.80
CA GLN A 103 -11.52 -6.72 15.25
C GLN A 103 -11.49 -5.70 14.11
N PHE A 104 -10.66 -5.92 13.08
CA PHE A 104 -10.55 -5.03 11.92
C PHE A 104 -11.49 -5.41 10.78
N GLY A 105 -12.20 -6.52 10.90
CA GLY A 105 -13.12 -7.05 9.90
C GLY A 105 -12.83 -8.51 9.54
N GLU A 106 -13.75 -9.08 8.77
CA GLU A 106 -13.61 -10.43 8.23
C GLU A 106 -13.12 -10.38 6.78
N THR A 107 -12.41 -11.42 6.34
CA THR A 107 -12.09 -11.57 4.92
C THR A 107 -13.36 -11.83 4.14
N LYS A 108 -13.70 -10.89 3.25
CA LYS A 108 -14.73 -11.08 2.24
C LYS A 108 -14.09 -11.49 0.94
N ASP A 109 -14.77 -12.34 0.19
CA ASP A 109 -14.36 -12.67 -1.17
C ASP A 109 -14.29 -11.40 -2.01
N LEU A 110 -13.25 -11.32 -2.86
CA LEU A 110 -13.15 -10.26 -3.85
C LEU A 110 -14.41 -10.24 -4.70
N GLN A 111 -15.00 -9.07 -4.86
CA GLN A 111 -16.17 -8.86 -5.70
C GLN A 111 -15.80 -8.02 -6.91
N LEU A 112 -16.44 -8.28 -8.04
CA LEU A 112 -16.31 -7.55 -9.28
C LEU A 112 -17.62 -6.82 -9.56
N ALA A 113 -17.51 -5.55 -9.93
CA ALA A 113 -18.62 -4.84 -10.51
C ALA A 113 -18.88 -5.39 -11.91
N VAL A 114 -20.14 -5.69 -12.21
CA VAL A 114 -20.62 -6.03 -13.55
C VAL A 114 -21.72 -5.07 -13.93
N ILE A 115 -21.61 -4.48 -15.11
CA ILE A 115 -22.59 -3.55 -15.65
C ILE A 115 -23.48 -4.34 -16.59
N THR A 116 -24.79 -4.34 -16.35
CA THR A 116 -25.76 -4.91 -17.29
C THR A 116 -25.84 -4.01 -18.53
N GLU A 117 -25.22 -4.45 -19.63
CA GLU A 117 -25.05 -3.60 -20.82
C GLU A 117 -26.38 -3.14 -21.43
N SER A 118 -27.42 -3.97 -21.33
CA SER A 118 -28.76 -3.67 -21.87
C SER A 118 -29.50 -2.56 -21.12
N GLU A 119 -29.13 -2.28 -19.86
CA GLU A 119 -29.77 -1.26 -19.02
C GLU A 119 -28.92 0.02 -18.92
N CYS A 120 -27.65 -0.05 -19.33
CA CYS A 120 -26.72 1.07 -19.24
C CYS A 120 -27.09 2.19 -20.23
N ILE A 121 -27.39 3.38 -19.69
CA ILE A 121 -27.72 4.57 -20.50
C ILE A 121 -26.52 5.44 -20.89
N GLY A 122 -25.29 5.03 -20.53
CA GLY A 122 -24.09 5.78 -20.91
C GLY A 122 -23.88 7.13 -20.19
N CYS A 123 -24.31 7.27 -18.92
CA CYS A 123 -24.27 8.55 -18.18
C CYS A 123 -22.88 9.00 -17.69
N THR A 124 -21.86 8.12 -17.72
CA THR A 124 -20.46 8.34 -17.29
C THR A 124 -20.22 8.59 -15.80
N LEU A 125 -21.25 8.54 -14.95
CA LEU A 125 -21.10 8.75 -13.49
C LEU A 125 -20.26 7.65 -12.84
N CYS A 126 -20.42 6.40 -13.28
CA CYS A 126 -19.63 5.27 -12.82
C CYS A 126 -18.13 5.42 -13.14
N ILE A 127 -17.78 5.91 -14.34
CA ILE A 127 -16.39 6.19 -14.73
C ILE A 127 -15.77 7.20 -13.75
N LYS A 128 -16.46 8.31 -13.49
CA LYS A 128 -15.96 9.37 -12.59
C LYS A 128 -15.79 8.90 -11.15
N ALA A 129 -16.57 7.90 -10.73
CA ALA A 129 -16.52 7.34 -9.39
C ALA A 129 -15.45 6.25 -9.24
N CYS A 130 -14.96 5.67 -10.34
CA CYS A 130 -13.98 4.59 -10.30
C CYS A 130 -12.57 5.15 -9.98
N PRO A 131 -11.97 4.82 -8.83
CA PRO A 131 -10.67 5.37 -8.44
C PRO A 131 -9.48 4.77 -9.21
N VAL A 132 -9.71 3.67 -9.92
CA VAL A 132 -8.69 2.87 -10.65
C VAL A 132 -8.96 2.83 -12.14
N ASP A 133 -9.93 3.61 -12.64
CA ASP A 133 -10.28 3.69 -14.06
C ASP A 133 -10.62 2.33 -14.71
N ALA A 134 -11.18 1.39 -13.94
CA ALA A 134 -11.52 0.04 -14.39
C ALA A 134 -12.78 -0.05 -15.29
N ILE A 135 -13.39 1.08 -15.66
CA ILE A 135 -14.65 1.12 -16.43
C ILE A 135 -14.37 1.74 -17.80
N LEU A 136 -14.65 0.98 -18.86
CA LEU A 136 -14.55 1.42 -20.24
C LEU A 136 -15.91 1.83 -20.80
N GLY A 137 -15.92 2.88 -21.61
CA GLY A 137 -17.05 3.32 -22.41
C GLY A 137 -16.99 4.83 -22.66
N ALA A 138 -18.09 5.41 -23.14
CA ALA A 138 -18.18 6.83 -23.46
C ALA A 138 -19.59 7.37 -23.20
N ASN A 139 -19.74 8.69 -23.27
CA ASN A 139 -21.04 9.33 -23.13
C ASN A 139 -22.02 8.80 -24.19
N GLN A 140 -23.22 8.39 -23.74
CA GLN A 140 -24.24 7.75 -24.59
C GLN A 140 -23.77 6.45 -25.27
N GLN A 141 -22.79 5.76 -24.68
CA GLN A 141 -22.36 4.41 -25.06
C GLN A 141 -22.46 3.51 -23.84
N MET A 142 -22.68 2.21 -24.06
CA MET A 142 -22.67 1.23 -22.97
C MET A 142 -21.30 1.18 -22.31
N HIS A 143 -21.28 1.00 -20.99
CA HIS A 143 -20.06 0.82 -20.23
C HIS A 143 -19.84 -0.65 -19.89
N THR A 144 -18.58 -1.05 -19.76
CA THR A 144 -18.19 -2.38 -19.29
C THR A 144 -17.04 -2.27 -18.29
N VAL A 145 -16.92 -3.24 -17.40
CA VAL A 145 -15.87 -3.26 -16.37
C VAL A 145 -14.73 -4.16 -16.85
N ILE A 146 -13.51 -3.66 -16.82
CA ILE A 146 -12.31 -4.47 -16.99
C ILE A 146 -12.10 -5.23 -15.67
N ALA A 147 -12.50 -6.49 -15.63
CA ALA A 147 -12.46 -7.31 -14.43
C ALA A 147 -11.05 -7.38 -13.78
N GLN A 148 -9.98 -7.35 -14.58
CA GLN A 148 -8.61 -7.39 -14.10
C GLN A 148 -8.18 -6.13 -13.33
N GLU A 149 -8.79 -4.99 -13.61
CA GLU A 149 -8.47 -3.70 -12.97
C GLU A 149 -9.48 -3.35 -11.86
N CYS A 150 -10.61 -4.06 -11.78
CA CYS A 150 -11.63 -3.80 -10.78
C CYS A 150 -11.17 -4.25 -9.39
N THR A 151 -11.13 -3.32 -8.43
CA THR A 151 -10.75 -3.59 -7.04
C THR A 151 -11.92 -4.00 -6.14
N GLY A 152 -13.15 -4.02 -6.68
CA GLY A 152 -14.34 -4.35 -5.89
C GLY A 152 -14.74 -3.29 -4.85
N CYS A 153 -14.36 -2.03 -5.04
CA CYS A 153 -14.60 -0.96 -4.06
C CYS A 153 -16.06 -0.46 -3.96
N GLU A 154 -16.96 -0.93 -4.83
CA GLU A 154 -18.40 -0.60 -4.87
C GLU A 154 -18.76 0.89 -5.10
N LEU A 155 -17.76 1.78 -5.25
CA LEU A 155 -17.98 3.22 -5.42
C LEU A 155 -18.79 3.58 -6.68
N CYS A 156 -18.80 2.71 -7.69
CA CYS A 156 -19.55 2.92 -8.92
C CYS A 156 -21.06 2.63 -8.79
N VAL A 157 -21.50 1.90 -7.77
CA VAL A 157 -22.89 1.43 -7.62
C VAL A 157 -23.82 2.60 -7.33
N ALA A 158 -23.58 3.34 -6.24
CA ALA A 158 -24.46 4.42 -5.79
C ALA A 158 -24.63 5.59 -6.81
N PRO A 159 -23.62 5.97 -7.60
CA PRO A 159 -23.78 6.98 -8.64
C PRO A 159 -24.56 6.53 -9.88
N CYS A 160 -24.88 5.25 -10.05
CA CYS A 160 -25.59 4.76 -11.23
C CYS A 160 -27.09 5.13 -11.17
N PRO A 161 -27.62 5.98 -12.07
CA PRO A 161 -29.00 6.47 -11.98
C PRO A 161 -30.06 5.45 -12.40
N VAL A 162 -29.64 4.31 -12.96
CA VAL A 162 -30.51 3.22 -13.42
C VAL A 162 -30.21 1.91 -12.70
N ASP A 163 -29.34 1.95 -11.67
CA ASP A 163 -29.00 0.80 -10.82
C ASP A 163 -28.54 -0.47 -11.57
N CYS A 164 -27.98 -0.32 -12.78
CA CYS A 164 -27.55 -1.43 -13.64
C CYS A 164 -26.21 -2.09 -13.26
N ILE A 165 -25.68 -1.84 -12.06
CA ILE A 165 -24.36 -2.35 -11.62
C ILE A 165 -24.55 -3.32 -10.47
N ILE A 166 -24.09 -4.55 -10.64
CA ILE A 166 -24.15 -5.60 -9.63
C ILE A 166 -22.74 -6.01 -9.20
N MET A 167 -22.62 -6.47 -7.95
CA MET A 167 -21.38 -7.01 -7.41
C MET A 167 -21.47 -8.54 -7.41
N ILE A 168 -20.55 -9.19 -8.12
CA ILE A 168 -20.45 -10.65 -8.16
C ILE A 168 -19.13 -11.10 -7.53
N PRO A 169 -19.08 -12.23 -6.82
CA PRO A 169 -17.80 -12.75 -6.33
C PRO A 169 -16.91 -13.20 -7.49
N VAL A 170 -15.60 -12.92 -7.40
CA VAL A 170 -14.60 -13.31 -8.44
C VAL A 170 -14.63 -14.81 -8.72
N SER A 171 -14.95 -15.63 -7.71
CA SER A 171 -15.08 -17.10 -7.85
C SER A 171 -16.14 -17.53 -8.87
N GLN A 172 -17.05 -16.64 -9.27
CA GLN A 172 -18.12 -16.91 -10.23
C GLN A 172 -17.94 -16.14 -11.55
N GLY A 173 -16.93 -15.25 -11.66
CA GLY A 173 -16.94 -14.15 -12.64
C GLY A 173 -15.97 -14.26 -13.83
N PHE A 174 -15.18 -15.33 -13.97
CA PHE A 174 -14.17 -15.42 -15.04
C PHE A 174 -14.30 -16.63 -15.98
N GLU A 175 -15.15 -17.62 -15.68
CA GLU A 175 -15.24 -18.86 -16.47
C GLU A 175 -16.27 -18.78 -17.61
N SER A 176 -16.98 -17.65 -17.76
CA SER A 176 -18.11 -17.52 -18.68
C SER A 176 -18.13 -16.26 -19.54
N LEU A 177 -16.98 -15.59 -19.75
CA LEU A 177 -16.85 -14.49 -20.71
C LEU A 177 -15.85 -14.84 -21.83
#